data_AF-A0A8H7CM67-F1
#
_entry.id   AF-A0A8H7CM67-F1
#
_cell.length_a   1.000
_cell.length_b   1.000
_cell.length_c   1.000
_cell.angle_alpha   90.00
_cell.angle_beta   90.00
_cell.angle_gamma   90.00
#
_symmetry.space_group_name_H-M   'P 1'
#
loop_
_entity.id
_entity.type
_entity.pdbx_description
1 polymer ?
#
loop_
_entity_poly.entity_id
_entity_poly.type
_entity_poly.pdbx_seq_one_letter_code
_entity_poly.pdbx_strand_id
1 'polypeptide(L)'
;MSSSPTLDADSQAHSLNRLYSTFTRLLSVLKDDILLCQPHNIPTNAPPPLLPPSIQIFASNALAIPEVSVSELWNVCKSDVWDLSDARLSPTEQELFRKHGWKLGLTSVTLYPPSHHCSNPDCLAVGPLKKTEQRQVVVYTHSDGVVPARAVHLYCRGCNTNYHHNFSVQGGMRRYYGNTPTFIQIGEHQFADRKLVGLWVSMMLLAWVSATNCARTYDMALSGQQGRDFAAGGWQFGSTLTTDNVWDAFIILTLLDYHDRKETCLQVPHTGDQKDRFTEAMRARNREVITDGQDEIAHCCDKCMRAWTDSDGATRDVQIIVGDGLSMGFRRCQAAHCTTELQSNRLRFCLVHANLEHICSIVGCDAPVVPGKKACTAPLENEDNGDAEDILGDEGDEWFEQIEGDGAAAVAIYRQVHPGSIGIDDSAPCEAAKSDTGNRKYKALFGGLRTHNEQILVRPCGVIVSRATFYNAEAVSNVLLHLQKTFSVPRAVKPEHFVYDTNCDARQQVLAHPDEWAWFLDVGMSVDVFHFLNKHSVTHTFCQEHCNPAMFPELMDEDGGWFFNTSVAEQTNVWLGGYHSMCREMKPVKYSFFLDEMIRLRNEITVAKLAVDGHHPRTRIVSSAS
;
A
#
# COMPACT_ATOMS: atom_id res chain seq x y z
N MET A 1 22.55 48.15 60.32
CA MET A 1 22.93 46.72 60.33
C MET A 1 22.02 46.02 59.35
N SER A 2 22.50 45.79 58.13
CA SER A 2 21.72 45.16 57.06
C SER A 2 21.70 43.65 57.25
N SER A 3 20.50 43.11 57.41
CA SER A 3 20.22 41.68 57.33
C SER A 3 20.29 41.22 55.87
N SER A 4 21.30 40.40 55.55
CA SER A 4 21.37 39.65 54.29
C SER A 4 20.28 38.58 54.25
N PRO A 5 19.59 38.37 53.12
CA PRO A 5 18.64 37.28 52.97
C PRO A 5 19.40 35.99 52.65
N THR A 6 19.35 35.02 53.55
CA THR A 6 19.70 33.63 53.25
C THR A 6 18.65 33.08 52.30
N LEU A 7 19.02 32.92 51.03
CA LEU A 7 18.27 32.13 50.05
C LEU A 7 18.14 30.70 50.56
N ASP A 8 16.91 30.18 50.49
CA ASP A 8 16.48 28.88 51.02
C ASP A 8 17.19 27.71 50.29
N ALA A 9 17.82 26.82 51.06
CA ALA A 9 18.69 25.75 50.53
C ALA A 9 17.93 24.75 49.65
N ASP A 10 16.66 24.49 49.97
CA ASP A 10 15.80 23.60 49.19
C ASP A 10 15.47 24.18 47.81
N SER A 11 15.29 25.49 47.70
CA SER A 11 15.09 26.17 46.42
C SER A 11 16.34 26.11 45.54
N GLN A 12 17.54 26.19 46.13
CA GLN A 12 18.79 26.06 45.39
C GLN A 12 19.01 24.63 44.89
N ALA A 13 18.74 23.62 45.72
CA ALA A 13 18.84 22.21 45.32
C ALA A 13 17.88 21.85 44.18
N HIS A 14 16.64 22.33 44.23
CA HIS A 14 15.67 22.14 43.14
C HIS A 14 16.11 22.82 41.84
N SER A 15 16.68 24.02 41.93
CA SER A 15 17.18 24.73 40.75
C SER A 15 18.38 24.03 40.12
N LEU A 16 19.30 23.49 40.93
CA LEU A 16 20.46 22.71 40.47
C LEU A 16 20.02 21.39 39.83
N ASN A 17 19.08 20.65 40.42
CA ASN A 17 18.55 19.41 39.86
C ASN A 17 17.87 19.66 38.50
N ARG A 18 17.11 20.75 38.37
CA ARG A 18 16.48 21.12 37.10
C ARG A 18 17.52 21.48 36.04
N LEU A 19 18.55 22.24 36.40
CA LEU A 19 19.64 22.60 35.49
C LEU A 19 20.38 21.35 35.01
N TYR A 20 20.77 20.48 35.94
CA TYR A 20 21.41 19.20 35.65
C TYR A 20 20.55 18.34 34.71
N SER A 21 19.26 18.15 35.04
CA SER A 21 18.36 17.33 34.22
C SER A 21 18.12 17.92 32.83
N THR A 22 18.04 19.25 32.70
CA THR A 22 17.85 19.90 31.40
C THR A 22 19.13 19.78 30.56
N PHE A 23 20.30 20.00 31.18
CA PHE A 23 21.59 19.83 30.52
C PHE A 23 21.77 18.40 29.97
N THR A 24 21.52 17.38 30.79
CA THR A 24 21.70 15.98 30.37
C THR A 24 20.78 15.61 29.21
N ARG A 25 19.50 16.00 29.28
CA ARG A 25 18.50 15.75 28.22
C ARG A 25 18.81 16.49 26.91
N LEU A 26 19.19 17.77 26.97
CA LEU A 26 19.52 18.55 25.78
C LEU A 26 20.75 17.99 25.04
N LEU A 27 21.79 17.58 25.78
CA LEU A 27 23.01 17.07 25.16
C LEU A 27 22.89 15.60 24.75
N SER A 28 22.01 14.80 25.38
CA SER A 28 21.85 13.39 25.02
C SER A 28 21.29 13.18 23.61
N VAL A 29 20.56 14.16 23.07
CA VAL A 29 20.09 14.11 21.67
C VAL A 29 21.12 14.61 20.65
N LEU A 30 22.26 15.14 21.12
CA LEU A 30 23.33 15.70 20.31
C LEU A 30 24.59 14.81 20.26
N LYS A 31 24.51 13.55 20.72
CA LYS A 31 25.70 12.66 20.80
C LYS A 31 26.44 12.54 19.47
N ASP A 32 25.71 12.36 18.37
CA ASP A 32 26.31 12.23 17.05
C ASP A 32 26.94 13.55 16.56
N ASP A 33 26.30 14.69 16.87
CA ASP A 33 26.86 16.03 16.60
C ASP A 33 28.15 16.27 17.42
N ILE A 34 28.15 15.83 18.69
CA ILE A 34 29.32 15.86 19.57
C ILE A 34 30.45 15.01 18.99
N LEU A 35 30.15 13.76 18.57
CA LEU A 35 31.12 12.82 17.99
C LEU A 35 31.70 13.33 16.69
N LEU A 36 30.88 13.91 15.81
CA LEU A 36 31.30 14.36 14.48
C LEU A 36 32.46 15.36 14.56
N CYS A 37 32.44 16.26 15.54
CA CYS A 37 33.48 17.27 15.75
C CYS A 37 34.76 16.73 16.42
N GLN A 38 34.77 15.47 16.91
CA GLN A 38 35.96 14.91 17.57
C GLN A 38 37.04 14.47 16.58
N PRO A 39 38.32 14.52 16.99
CA PRO A 39 39.43 13.91 16.25
C PRO A 39 39.21 12.41 15.96
N HIS A 40 39.85 11.89 14.91
CA HIS A 40 39.68 10.50 14.45
C HIS A 40 40.15 9.44 15.45
N ASN A 41 41.03 9.79 16.40
CA ASN A 41 41.56 8.89 17.42
C ASN A 41 40.64 8.79 18.66
N ILE A 42 39.58 9.59 18.73
CA ILE A 42 38.60 9.50 19.82
C ILE A 42 37.61 8.38 19.50
N PRO A 43 37.42 7.41 20.41
CA PRO A 43 36.47 6.32 20.21
C PRO A 43 35.03 6.85 20.12
N THR A 44 34.21 6.22 19.28
CA THR A 44 32.81 6.61 19.05
C THR A 44 31.84 6.04 20.09
N ASN A 45 32.29 5.09 20.93
CA ASN A 45 31.46 4.42 21.93
C ASN A 45 31.62 4.97 23.35
N ALA A 46 32.34 6.09 23.53
CA ALA A 46 32.57 6.69 24.85
C ALA A 46 32.40 8.22 24.78
N PRO A 47 31.99 8.87 25.88
CA PRO A 47 31.85 10.33 25.91
C PRO A 47 33.19 11.01 25.68
N PRO A 48 33.31 11.93 24.71
CA PRO A 48 34.57 12.58 24.43
C PRO A 48 35.00 13.54 25.55
N PRO A 49 36.30 13.82 25.68
CA PRO A 49 36.80 14.70 26.72
C PRO A 49 36.39 16.16 26.53
N LEU A 50 36.12 16.58 25.28
CA LEU A 50 35.85 17.97 24.94
C LEU A 50 34.48 18.10 24.28
N LEU A 51 33.70 19.08 24.75
CA LEU A 51 32.45 19.48 24.12
C LEU A 51 32.73 20.46 22.97
N PRO A 52 32.17 20.30 21.77
CA PRO A 52 32.41 21.22 20.65
C PRO A 52 31.95 22.66 20.95
N PRO A 53 32.62 23.71 20.43
CA PRO A 53 32.29 25.10 20.72
C PRO A 53 30.84 25.50 20.40
N SER A 54 30.27 25.02 19.28
CA SER A 54 28.87 25.28 18.93
C SER A 54 27.90 24.73 19.97
N ILE A 55 28.20 23.56 20.54
CA ILE A 55 27.37 22.91 21.56
C ILE A 55 27.56 23.60 22.92
N GLN A 56 28.77 24.09 23.22
CA GLN A 56 29.02 24.93 24.41
C GLN A 56 28.21 26.23 24.35
N ILE A 57 28.25 26.95 23.22
CA ILE A 57 27.48 28.18 23.00
C ILE A 57 25.98 27.90 23.10
N PHE A 58 25.50 26.79 22.53
CA PHE A 58 24.10 26.38 22.63
C PHE A 58 23.68 26.15 24.09
N ALA A 59 24.41 25.30 24.83
CA ALA A 59 24.08 24.96 26.20
C ALA A 59 24.16 26.17 27.14
N SER A 60 25.17 27.03 26.96
CA SER A 60 25.34 28.31 27.66
C SER A 60 24.12 29.19 27.51
N ASN A 61 23.67 29.42 26.27
CA ASN A 61 22.50 30.23 25.97
C ASN A 61 21.18 29.58 26.44
N ALA A 62 21.04 28.26 26.26
CA ALA A 62 19.82 27.53 26.59
C ALA A 62 19.57 27.45 28.10
N LEU A 63 20.64 27.36 28.91
CA LEU A 63 20.57 27.26 30.37
C LEU A 63 20.87 28.58 31.09
N ALA A 64 21.22 29.63 30.35
CA ALA A 64 21.64 30.93 30.86
C ALA A 64 22.79 30.85 31.87
N ILE A 65 23.83 30.09 31.53
CA ILE A 65 25.06 29.93 32.33
C ILE A 65 26.32 30.23 31.49
N PRO A 66 27.45 30.64 32.10
CA PRO A 66 28.68 30.88 31.36
C PRO A 66 29.22 29.61 30.66
N GLU A 67 29.87 29.76 29.50
CA GLU A 67 30.49 28.64 28.76
C GLU A 67 31.54 27.87 29.57
N VAL A 68 32.24 28.54 30.49
CA VAL A 68 33.17 27.89 31.42
C VAL A 68 32.42 26.89 32.32
N SER A 69 31.26 27.29 32.85
CA SER A 69 30.41 26.42 33.66
C SER A 69 29.82 25.26 32.86
N VAL A 70 29.54 25.45 31.56
CA VAL A 70 29.15 24.36 30.65
C VAL A 70 30.25 23.30 30.54
N SER A 71 31.52 23.74 30.42
CA SER A 71 32.66 22.83 30.35
C SER A 71 32.87 22.05 31.66
N GLU A 72 32.69 22.71 32.81
CA GLU A 72 32.71 22.05 34.12
C GLU A 72 31.58 21.03 34.27
N LEU A 73 30.36 21.40 33.86
CA LEU A 73 29.22 20.48 33.85
C LEU A 73 29.43 19.28 32.94
N TRP A 74 30.01 19.48 31.75
CA TRP A 74 30.36 18.37 30.86
C TRP A 74 31.33 17.40 31.53
N ASN A 75 32.37 17.91 32.21
CA ASN A 75 33.34 17.05 32.91
C ASN A 75 32.69 16.16 33.98
N VAL A 76 31.64 16.66 34.64
CA VAL A 76 30.91 15.94 35.67
C VAL A 76 29.86 15.00 35.07
N CYS A 77 29.08 15.46 34.09
CA CYS A 77 27.83 14.81 33.67
C CYS A 77 27.93 14.05 32.33
N LYS A 78 29.10 14.06 31.66
CA LYS A 78 29.24 13.45 30.32
C LYS A 78 28.87 11.97 30.27
N SER A 79 29.12 11.22 31.34
CA SER A 79 28.73 9.82 31.44
C SER A 79 27.21 9.69 31.47
N ASP A 80 26.53 10.48 32.30
CA ASP A 80 25.06 10.49 32.38
C ASP A 80 24.43 10.91 31.05
N VAL A 81 25.01 11.91 30.36
CA VAL A 81 24.59 12.28 29.00
C VAL A 81 24.73 11.07 28.06
N TRP A 82 25.85 10.35 28.12
CA TRP A 82 26.14 9.23 27.21
C TRP A 82 25.28 8.01 27.48
N ASP A 83 24.95 7.74 28.74
CA ASP A 83 24.15 6.59 29.15
C ASP A 83 22.64 6.85 28.98
N LEU A 84 22.22 8.12 28.94
CA LEU A 84 20.83 8.47 28.69
C LEU A 84 20.43 8.20 27.24
N SER A 85 19.73 7.10 26.99
CA SER A 85 19.11 6.79 25.69
C SER A 85 17.69 7.37 25.59
N ASP A 86 17.24 7.65 24.36
CA ASP A 86 15.85 7.98 24.03
C ASP A 86 15.22 9.14 24.83
N ALA A 87 16.02 10.15 25.16
CA ALA A 87 15.54 11.33 25.86
C ALA A 87 14.47 12.06 25.04
N ARG A 88 13.19 11.90 25.43
CA ARG A 88 12.09 12.68 24.86
C ARG A 88 12.09 14.08 25.44
N LEU A 89 12.50 15.05 24.63
CA LEU A 89 12.49 16.46 25.00
C LEU A 89 11.06 16.98 25.17
N SER A 90 10.83 17.73 26.23
CA SER A 90 9.60 18.48 26.47
C SER A 90 9.44 19.60 25.44
N PRO A 91 8.22 20.11 25.21
CA PRO A 91 8.01 21.25 24.30
C PRO A 91 8.86 22.48 24.65
N THR A 92 9.12 22.71 25.94
CA THR A 92 10.00 23.81 26.40
C THR A 92 11.45 23.58 26.01
N GLU A 93 11.95 22.35 26.09
CA GLU A 93 13.32 22.02 25.68
C GLU A 93 13.48 22.07 24.15
N GLN A 94 12.47 21.62 23.40
CA GLN A 94 12.46 21.75 21.93
C GLN A 94 12.51 23.23 21.49
N GLU A 95 11.83 24.10 22.21
CA GLU A 95 11.86 25.55 21.97
C GLU A 95 13.24 26.18 22.21
N LEU A 96 14.07 25.60 23.10
CA LEU A 96 15.46 26.04 23.28
C LEU A 96 16.30 25.79 22.03
N PHE A 97 16.11 24.66 21.35
CA PHE A 97 16.74 24.40 20.05
C PHE A 97 16.34 25.43 19.00
N ARG A 98 15.05 25.77 18.94
CA ARG A 98 14.57 26.81 18.02
C ARG A 98 15.24 28.16 18.27
N LYS A 99 15.29 28.60 19.54
CA LYS A 99 15.82 29.92 19.92
C LYS A 99 17.34 30.00 19.80
N HIS A 100 18.06 28.95 20.20
CA HIS A 100 19.51 29.02 20.41
C HIS A 100 20.31 28.02 19.56
N GLY A 101 19.69 26.92 19.10
CA GLY A 101 20.37 25.84 18.37
C GLY A 101 20.36 25.99 16.85
N TRP A 102 19.24 26.41 16.25
CA TRP A 102 19.07 26.37 14.79
C TRP A 102 20.11 27.21 14.03
N LYS A 103 20.45 28.40 14.54
CA LYS A 103 21.51 29.27 13.96
C LYS A 103 22.90 28.65 14.03
N LEU A 104 23.10 27.71 14.95
CA LEU A 104 24.35 26.96 15.14
C LEU A 104 24.35 25.63 14.36
N GLY A 105 23.29 25.34 13.60
CA GLY A 105 23.13 24.08 12.88
C GLY A 105 22.74 22.90 13.77
N LEU A 106 22.18 23.16 14.96
CA LEU A 106 21.75 22.14 15.92
C LEU A 106 20.22 22.05 15.96
N THR A 107 19.70 20.83 15.99
CA THR A 107 18.26 20.52 16.08
C THR A 107 18.02 19.45 17.13
N SER A 108 16.79 19.38 17.67
CA SER A 108 16.37 18.34 18.60
C SER A 108 16.34 16.95 17.95
N VAL A 109 16.23 16.89 16.63
CA VAL A 109 16.28 15.67 15.83
C VAL A 109 17.35 15.85 14.74
N THR A 110 18.37 15.00 14.77
CA THR A 110 19.38 14.91 13.72
C THR A 110 19.44 13.48 13.20
N LEU A 111 19.24 13.31 11.89
CA LEU A 111 19.16 12.02 11.21
C LEU A 111 20.54 11.65 10.66
N TYR A 112 21.26 10.81 11.39
CA TYR A 112 22.54 10.24 10.96
C TYR A 112 22.37 8.89 10.26
N PRO A 113 23.33 8.45 9.43
CA PRO A 113 23.42 7.06 9.03
C PRO A 113 23.58 6.13 10.25
N PRO A 114 23.21 4.85 10.16
CA PRO A 114 23.28 3.92 11.30
C PRO A 114 24.69 3.68 11.86
N SER A 115 25.73 4.06 11.13
CA SER A 115 27.12 3.89 11.53
C SER A 115 27.95 5.11 11.17
N HIS A 116 28.85 5.49 12.09
CA HIS A 116 29.91 6.46 11.84
C HIS A 116 31.11 5.85 11.12
N HIS A 117 31.09 4.56 10.79
CA HIS A 117 32.16 3.87 10.08
C HIS A 117 31.69 3.39 8.71
N CYS A 118 32.65 3.18 7.80
CA CYS A 118 32.35 2.58 6.51
C CYS A 118 31.81 1.16 6.71
N SER A 119 30.60 0.88 6.23
CA SER A 119 29.98 -0.45 6.31
C SER A 119 30.21 -1.28 5.03
N ASN A 120 30.99 -0.77 4.07
CA ASN A 120 31.35 -1.52 2.88
C ASN A 120 32.45 -2.54 3.24
N PRO A 121 32.19 -3.86 3.16
CA PRO A 121 33.15 -4.89 3.55
C PRO A 121 34.43 -4.89 2.68
N ASP A 122 34.34 -4.39 1.46
CA ASP A 122 35.47 -4.32 0.52
C ASP A 122 36.33 -3.05 0.73
N CYS A 123 35.97 -2.20 1.69
CA CYS A 123 36.65 -0.94 1.95
C CYS A 123 37.66 -1.06 3.08
N LEU A 124 38.93 -0.71 2.80
CA LEU A 124 40.01 -0.69 3.80
C LEU A 124 40.06 0.60 4.64
N ALA A 125 39.03 1.45 4.58
CA ALA A 125 39.02 2.70 5.34
C ALA A 125 38.94 2.41 6.85
N VAL A 126 39.95 2.86 7.59
CA VAL A 126 40.04 2.72 9.05
C VAL A 126 39.63 4.03 9.73
N GLY A 127 38.86 3.92 10.81
CA GLY A 127 38.43 5.06 11.62
C GLY A 127 37.04 5.61 11.23
N PRO A 128 36.55 6.63 11.96
CA PRO A 128 35.24 7.21 11.75
C PRO A 128 35.20 8.12 10.50
N LEU A 129 34.04 8.14 9.84
CA LEU A 129 33.72 9.02 8.71
C LEU A 129 33.48 10.44 9.21
N LYS A 130 34.29 11.39 8.74
CA LYS A 130 34.20 12.82 9.14
C LYS A 130 33.85 13.76 7.99
N LYS A 131 33.94 13.33 6.73
CA LYS A 131 33.46 14.14 5.61
C LYS A 131 31.94 14.10 5.61
N THR A 132 31.33 15.25 5.84
CA THR A 132 29.90 15.37 6.05
C THR A 132 29.28 16.41 5.12
N GLU A 133 28.01 16.20 4.80
CA GLU A 133 27.09 17.22 4.31
C GLU A 133 25.86 17.23 5.22
N GLN A 134 25.40 18.40 5.62
CA GLN A 134 24.24 18.54 6.49
C GLN A 134 23.17 19.39 5.81
N ARG A 135 21.92 18.90 5.80
CA ARG A 135 20.77 19.57 5.19
C ARG A 135 19.67 19.80 6.21
N GLN A 136 18.95 20.92 6.09
CA GLN A 136 17.66 21.06 6.79
C GLN A 136 16.68 20.05 6.19
N VAL A 137 15.79 19.50 7.01
CA VAL A 137 14.70 18.61 6.62
C VAL A 137 13.51 18.83 7.57
N VAL A 138 12.40 18.14 7.31
CA VAL A 138 11.22 18.12 8.16
C VAL A 138 10.85 16.67 8.46
N VAL A 139 10.53 16.39 9.72
CA VAL A 139 10.09 15.07 10.19
C VAL A 139 8.64 15.17 10.66
N TYR A 140 7.77 14.35 10.07
CA TYR A 140 6.40 14.16 10.51
C TYR A 140 6.38 13.06 11.57
N THR A 141 6.00 13.39 12.80
CA THR A 141 6.05 12.46 13.92
C THR A 141 4.66 12.10 14.40
N HIS A 142 4.50 10.90 14.97
CA HIS A 142 3.22 10.51 15.54
C HIS A 142 2.84 11.34 16.79
N SER A 143 3.82 11.78 17.59
CA SER A 143 3.56 12.31 18.95
C SER A 143 3.90 13.79 19.14
N ASP A 144 4.88 14.31 18.41
CA ASP A 144 5.41 15.67 18.59
C ASP A 144 4.96 16.61 17.46
N GLY A 145 4.12 16.11 16.56
CA GLY A 145 3.72 16.78 15.33
C GLY A 145 4.88 16.94 14.35
N VAL A 146 4.87 18.05 13.61
CA VAL A 146 5.89 18.32 12.59
C VAL A 146 7.11 18.98 13.21
N VAL A 147 8.29 18.37 13.03
CA VAL A 147 9.54 18.75 13.69
C VAL A 147 10.60 19.16 12.67
N PRO A 148 11.17 20.38 12.77
CA PRO A 148 12.38 20.77 12.05
C PRO A 148 13.59 19.93 12.49
N ALA A 149 14.26 19.32 11.53
CA ALA A 149 15.35 18.37 11.79
C ALA A 149 16.48 18.53 10.79
N ARG A 150 17.65 17.95 11.07
CA ARG A 150 18.77 17.96 10.12
C ARG A 150 19.11 16.56 9.66
N ALA A 151 19.37 16.38 8.37
CA ALA A 151 19.87 15.13 7.83
C ALA A 151 21.37 15.27 7.59
N VAL A 152 22.15 14.33 8.13
CA VAL A 152 23.60 14.26 7.98
C VAL A 152 23.95 13.13 7.03
N HIS A 153 24.79 13.43 6.04
CA HIS A 153 25.34 12.44 5.13
C HIS A 153 26.83 12.25 5.43
N LEU A 154 27.29 11.01 5.55
CA LEU A 154 28.70 10.69 5.81
C LEU A 154 29.33 10.11 4.55
N TYR A 155 30.48 10.63 4.14
CA TYR A 155 31.15 10.20 2.90
C TYR A 155 32.44 9.43 3.19
N CYS A 156 32.52 8.20 2.68
CA CYS A 156 33.75 7.42 2.68
C CYS A 156 34.60 7.72 1.45
N ARG A 157 35.80 8.29 1.66
CA ARG A 157 36.75 8.56 0.57
C ARG A 157 37.43 7.29 0.02
N GLY A 158 37.45 6.21 0.80
CA GLY A 158 38.08 4.95 0.39
C GLY A 158 37.31 4.23 -0.73
N CYS A 159 36.00 4.08 -0.56
CA CYS A 159 35.13 3.37 -1.52
C CYS A 159 34.14 4.28 -2.27
N ASN A 160 34.22 5.59 -2.06
CA ASN A 160 33.32 6.61 -2.65
C ASN A 160 31.83 6.38 -2.36
N THR A 161 31.51 5.80 -1.19
CA THR A 161 30.13 5.59 -0.73
C THR A 161 29.65 6.80 0.06
N ASN A 162 28.46 7.30 -0.27
CA ASN A 162 27.75 8.32 0.50
C ASN A 162 26.68 7.67 1.37
N TYR A 163 26.82 7.74 2.68
CA TYR A 163 25.89 7.14 3.64
C TYR A 163 24.86 8.19 4.07
N HIS A 164 23.58 7.91 3.81
CA HIS A 164 22.43 8.67 4.27
C HIS A 164 21.76 7.96 5.46
N HIS A 165 20.70 8.53 6.02
CA HIS A 165 19.96 7.96 7.15
C HIS A 165 19.33 6.59 6.84
N ASN A 166 18.68 6.41 5.68
CA ASN A 166 17.98 5.16 5.34
C ASN A 166 18.71 4.26 4.34
N PHE A 167 19.66 4.81 3.59
CA PHE A 167 20.37 4.08 2.55
C PHE A 167 21.79 4.62 2.37
N SER A 168 22.63 3.82 1.74
CA SER A 168 23.91 4.24 1.21
C SER A 168 23.85 4.38 -0.31
N VAL A 169 24.71 5.20 -0.89
CA VAL A 169 24.80 5.44 -2.33
C VAL A 169 26.19 5.09 -2.81
N GLN A 170 26.26 4.15 -3.73
CA GLN A 170 27.50 3.77 -4.42
C GLN A 170 27.18 3.42 -5.87
N GLY A 171 27.99 3.90 -6.81
CA GLY A 171 27.80 3.60 -8.24
C GLY A 171 26.43 4.02 -8.82
N GLY A 172 25.82 5.08 -8.28
CA GLY A 172 24.51 5.55 -8.72
C GLY A 172 23.31 4.73 -8.21
N MET A 173 23.54 3.76 -7.32
CA MET A 173 22.49 2.93 -6.72
C MET A 173 22.31 3.28 -5.24
N ARG A 174 21.05 3.38 -4.78
CA ARG A 174 20.70 3.42 -3.35
C ARG A 174 20.58 1.99 -2.86
N ARG A 175 21.25 1.68 -1.76
CA ARG A 175 21.12 0.43 -1.02
C ARG A 175 20.58 0.74 0.36
N TYR A 176 19.33 0.37 0.62
CA TYR A 176 18.71 0.58 1.93
C TYR A 176 19.35 -0.32 2.98
N TYR A 177 19.52 0.18 4.20
CA TYR A 177 20.05 -0.65 5.28
C TYR A 177 19.01 -1.72 5.69
N GLY A 178 19.49 -2.81 6.30
CA GLY A 178 18.61 -3.81 6.92
C GLY A 178 17.93 -3.26 8.17
N ASN A 179 16.80 -3.88 8.55
CA ASN A 179 15.83 -3.39 9.54
C ASN A 179 15.13 -2.08 9.11
N THR A 180 13.85 -1.95 9.48
CA THR A 180 13.12 -0.71 9.16
C THR A 180 13.54 0.44 10.08
N PRO A 181 14.00 1.59 9.56
CA PRO A 181 14.44 2.73 10.35
C PRO A 181 13.26 3.41 11.08
N THR A 182 13.56 4.11 12.18
CA THR A 182 12.57 4.90 12.94
C THR A 182 11.95 6.00 12.09
N PHE A 183 12.76 6.70 11.29
CA PHE A 183 12.29 7.73 10.36
C PHE A 183 12.57 7.29 8.93
N ILE A 184 11.55 7.33 8.08
CA ILE A 184 11.62 6.93 6.68
C ILE A 184 11.67 8.20 5.84
N GLN A 185 12.62 8.30 4.91
CA GLN A 185 12.71 9.39 3.95
C GLN A 185 11.63 9.22 2.88
N ILE A 186 10.64 10.12 2.89
CA ILE A 186 9.43 10.07 2.04
C ILE A 186 9.38 11.22 1.01
N GLY A 187 10.51 11.88 0.82
CA GLY A 187 10.72 12.99 -0.09
C GLY A 187 12.18 13.41 -0.04
N GLU A 188 12.56 14.44 -0.79
CA GLU A 188 13.95 14.89 -0.78
C GLU A 188 14.35 15.47 0.60
N HIS A 189 13.43 16.19 1.24
CA HIS A 189 13.65 16.87 2.52
C HIS A 189 12.61 16.49 3.58
N GLN A 190 11.84 15.42 3.35
CA GLN A 190 10.71 15.00 4.17
C GLN A 190 10.95 13.60 4.71
N PHE A 191 10.71 13.43 6.00
CA PHE A 191 10.80 12.15 6.70
C PHE A 191 9.53 11.91 7.52
N ALA A 192 9.10 10.66 7.69
CA ALA A 192 8.03 10.31 8.61
C ALA A 192 8.45 9.22 9.59
N ASP A 193 7.97 9.35 10.82
CA ASP A 193 8.03 8.31 11.84
C ASP A 193 7.35 7.03 11.34
N ARG A 194 8.03 5.88 11.46
CA ARG A 194 7.51 4.56 11.10
C ARG A 194 6.14 4.29 11.77
N LYS A 195 5.93 4.73 13.01
CA LYS A 195 4.63 4.56 13.69
C LYS A 195 3.51 5.33 13.01
N LEU A 196 3.82 6.54 12.53
CA LEU A 196 2.88 7.35 11.78
C LEU A 196 2.56 6.72 10.42
N VAL A 197 3.56 6.19 9.72
CA VAL A 197 3.33 5.45 8.47
C VAL A 197 2.49 4.20 8.71
N GLY A 198 2.75 3.46 9.79
CA GLY A 198 1.95 2.31 10.20
C GLY A 198 0.49 2.67 10.52
N LEU A 199 0.24 3.84 11.12
CA LEU A 199 -1.11 4.37 11.30
C LEU A 199 -1.79 4.61 9.94
N TRP A 200 -1.11 5.25 8.99
CA TRP A 200 -1.68 5.47 7.65
C TRP A 200 -2.01 4.16 6.93
N VAL A 201 -1.10 3.17 6.97
CA VAL A 201 -1.34 1.82 6.42
C VAL A 201 -2.58 1.20 7.07
N SER A 202 -2.72 1.29 8.39
CA SER A 202 -3.87 0.75 9.11
C SER A 202 -5.17 1.45 8.73
N MET A 203 -5.15 2.78 8.56
CA MET A 203 -6.31 3.55 8.11
C MET A 203 -6.71 3.20 6.66
N MET A 204 -5.72 2.99 5.77
CA MET A 204 -5.96 2.51 4.40
C MET A 204 -6.58 1.10 4.41
N LEU A 205 -6.10 0.22 5.30
CA LEU A 205 -6.55 -1.17 5.38
C LEU A 205 -7.96 -1.33 5.96
N LEU A 206 -8.23 -0.64 7.08
CA LEU A 206 -9.42 -0.86 7.91
C LEU A 206 -10.59 0.08 7.58
N ALA A 207 -10.31 1.23 6.99
CA ALA A 207 -11.29 2.28 6.76
C ALA A 207 -11.17 2.93 5.36
N TRP A 208 -10.40 2.33 4.45
CA TRP A 208 -10.20 2.81 3.08
C TRP A 208 -9.80 4.28 2.97
N VAL A 209 -9.08 4.79 3.98
CA VAL A 209 -8.71 6.21 4.01
C VAL A 209 -7.66 6.47 2.94
N SER A 210 -7.99 7.32 1.96
CA SER A 210 -7.05 7.69 0.90
C SER A 210 -5.78 8.35 1.43
N ALA A 211 -4.68 8.28 0.66
CA ALA A 211 -3.43 8.97 1.01
C ALA A 211 -3.62 10.48 1.24
N THR A 212 -4.49 11.12 0.46
CA THR A 212 -4.88 12.53 0.67
C THR A 212 -5.57 12.74 2.01
N ASN A 213 -6.50 11.86 2.38
CA ASN A 213 -7.19 11.97 3.66
C ASN A 213 -6.28 11.61 4.84
N CYS A 214 -5.31 10.71 4.67
CA CYS A 214 -4.25 10.47 5.65
C CYS A 214 -3.42 11.73 5.89
N ALA A 215 -2.99 12.42 4.83
CA ALA A 215 -2.25 13.68 4.94
C ALA A 215 -3.07 14.76 5.65
N ARG A 216 -4.34 14.95 5.26
CA ARG A 216 -5.25 15.92 5.90
C ARG A 216 -5.53 15.58 7.37
N THR A 217 -5.71 14.30 7.69
CA THR A 217 -5.92 13.84 9.06
C THR A 217 -4.71 14.17 9.91
N TYR A 218 -3.50 13.93 9.40
CA TYR A 218 -2.28 14.33 10.08
C TYR A 218 -2.24 15.85 10.30
N ASP A 219 -2.48 16.65 9.26
CA ASP A 219 -2.46 18.11 9.36
C ASP A 219 -3.46 18.63 10.40
N MET A 220 -4.67 18.05 10.46
CA MET A 220 -5.73 18.48 11.38
C MET A 220 -5.54 17.99 12.82
N ALA A 221 -5.06 16.76 13.02
CA ALA A 221 -5.09 16.09 14.32
C ALA A 221 -3.71 15.96 14.98
N LEU A 222 -2.64 15.85 14.19
CA LEU A 222 -1.32 15.45 14.69
C LEU A 222 -0.22 16.49 14.46
N SER A 223 -0.32 17.33 13.43
CA SER A 223 0.75 18.29 13.06
C SER A 223 1.11 19.28 14.17
N GLY A 224 0.19 19.52 15.12
CA GLY A 224 0.34 20.42 16.26
C GLY A 224 0.09 21.90 15.90
N GLN A 225 -0.28 22.73 16.89
CA GLN A 225 -0.49 24.17 16.68
C GLN A 225 0.80 24.96 16.38
N GLN A 226 1.99 24.32 16.50
CA GLN A 226 3.30 24.95 16.28
C GLN A 226 3.74 25.02 14.80
N GLY A 227 2.99 24.42 13.86
CA GLY A 227 3.30 24.52 12.43
C GLY A 227 3.19 25.93 11.83
N ARG A 228 2.91 26.96 12.63
CA ARG A 228 2.56 28.30 12.13
C ARG A 228 3.71 29.25 11.87
N ASP A 229 4.97 28.95 12.23
CA ASP A 229 6.06 29.84 11.77
C ASP A 229 7.48 29.24 11.73
N PHE A 230 7.63 28.11 11.05
CA PHE A 230 8.96 27.62 10.62
C PHE A 230 9.74 28.72 9.90
N ALA A 231 9.04 29.53 9.08
CA ALA A 231 9.60 30.66 8.35
C ALA A 231 10.13 31.76 9.28
N ALA A 232 9.39 32.20 10.32
CA ALA A 232 9.91 33.17 11.29
C ALA A 232 11.08 32.65 12.11
N GLY A 233 11.22 31.32 12.25
CA GLY A 233 12.41 30.68 12.80
C GLY A 233 13.60 30.60 11.83
N GLY A 234 13.43 31.02 10.56
CA GLY A 234 14.46 30.93 9.53
C GLY A 234 14.62 29.53 8.93
N TRP A 235 13.61 28.68 9.05
CA TRP A 235 13.61 27.33 8.47
C TRP A 235 13.10 27.36 7.03
N GLN A 236 13.80 26.67 6.12
CA GLN A 236 13.52 26.79 4.68
C GLN A 236 12.30 25.99 4.18
N PHE A 237 11.82 25.03 4.96
CA PHE A 237 10.72 24.14 4.56
C PHE A 237 9.46 24.40 5.37
N GLY A 238 8.31 24.24 4.71
CA GLY A 238 7.00 24.28 5.36
C GLY A 238 6.66 22.99 6.10
N SER A 239 5.52 23.01 6.78
CA SER A 239 5.03 21.90 7.61
C SER A 239 3.99 21.02 6.92
N THR A 240 3.56 21.35 5.70
CA THR A 240 2.44 20.66 5.03
C THR A 240 2.86 19.29 4.54
N LEU A 241 2.09 18.26 4.89
CA LEU A 241 2.26 16.91 4.38
C LEU A 241 1.46 16.73 3.08
N THR A 242 2.07 16.14 2.05
CA THR A 242 1.40 15.95 0.75
C THR A 242 0.88 14.52 0.56
N THR A 243 -0.06 14.34 -0.37
CA THR A 243 -0.55 13.03 -0.81
C THR A 243 0.59 12.13 -1.30
N ASP A 244 1.55 12.70 -2.05
CA ASP A 244 2.69 11.95 -2.57
C ASP A 244 3.62 11.47 -1.46
N ASN A 245 3.81 12.28 -0.41
CA ASN A 245 4.60 11.86 0.76
C ASN A 245 3.98 10.64 1.46
N VAL A 246 2.66 10.59 1.61
CA VAL A 246 1.98 9.42 2.21
C VAL A 246 2.11 8.19 1.31
N TRP A 247 1.99 8.37 -0.01
CA TRP A 247 2.19 7.27 -0.96
C TRP A 247 3.62 6.73 -0.96
N ASP A 248 4.61 7.62 -0.96
CA ASP A 248 6.01 7.23 -0.87
C ASP A 248 6.30 6.52 0.46
N ALA A 249 5.73 7.00 1.56
CA ALA A 249 5.83 6.34 2.86
C ALA A 249 5.30 4.90 2.81
N PHE A 250 4.09 4.71 2.25
CA PHE A 250 3.48 3.40 2.06
C PHE A 250 4.36 2.47 1.24
N ILE A 251 4.80 2.91 0.05
CA ILE A 251 5.61 2.12 -0.88
C ILE A 251 6.94 1.73 -0.26
N ILE A 252 7.64 2.68 0.37
CA ILE A 252 8.95 2.42 0.97
C ILE A 252 8.82 1.46 2.13
N LEU A 253 7.87 1.68 3.05
CA LEU A 253 7.68 0.82 4.21
C LEU A 253 7.34 -0.63 3.80
N THR A 254 6.42 -0.80 2.85
CA THR A 254 6.01 -2.13 2.37
C THR A 254 7.12 -2.86 1.64
N LEU A 255 7.90 -2.16 0.80
CA LEU A 255 9.08 -2.76 0.16
C LEU A 255 10.17 -3.12 1.17
N LEU A 256 10.43 -2.27 2.17
CA LEU A 256 11.38 -2.58 3.24
C LEU A 256 10.95 -3.80 4.04
N ASP A 257 9.68 -3.89 4.43
CA ASP A 257 9.10 -5.05 5.12
C ASP A 257 9.26 -6.34 4.30
N TYR A 258 8.93 -6.29 3.00
CA TYR A 258 9.13 -7.42 2.10
C TYR A 258 10.60 -7.87 2.04
N HIS A 259 11.53 -6.94 1.86
CA HIS A 259 12.95 -7.29 1.78
C HIS A 259 13.50 -7.82 3.11
N ASP A 260 13.03 -7.30 4.25
CA ASP A 260 13.37 -7.80 5.59
C ASP A 260 12.92 -9.26 5.77
N ARG A 261 11.66 -9.57 5.41
CA ARG A 261 11.11 -10.95 5.46
C ARG A 261 11.83 -11.93 4.54
N LYS A 262 12.38 -11.45 3.42
CA LYS A 262 13.14 -12.26 2.46
C LYS A 262 14.64 -12.31 2.76
N GLU A 263 15.12 -11.64 3.81
CA GLU A 263 16.54 -11.48 4.12
C GLU A 263 17.35 -10.92 2.93
N THR A 264 16.74 -9.99 2.19
CA THR A 264 17.34 -9.29 1.05
C THR A 264 17.40 -7.79 1.31
N CYS A 265 17.89 -7.02 0.35
CA CYS A 265 18.07 -5.58 0.49
C CYS A 265 17.42 -4.82 -0.68
N LEU A 266 16.60 -3.81 -0.34
CA LEU A 266 16.01 -2.92 -1.33
C LEU A 266 17.10 -2.10 -2.03
N GLN A 267 17.14 -2.19 -3.35
CA GLN A 267 18.05 -1.42 -4.21
C GLN A 267 17.26 -0.70 -5.30
N VAL A 268 17.51 0.61 -5.44
CA VAL A 268 16.85 1.47 -6.43
C VAL A 268 17.81 2.53 -6.96
N PRO A 269 17.62 3.04 -8.20
CA PRO A 269 18.45 4.11 -8.74
C PRO A 269 18.50 5.35 -7.83
N HIS A 270 19.68 5.97 -7.72
CA HIS A 270 19.84 7.17 -6.90
C HIS A 270 19.25 8.42 -7.56
N THR A 271 19.40 8.51 -8.88
CA THR A 271 18.92 9.60 -9.73
C THR A 271 17.53 9.28 -10.31
N GLY A 272 16.91 10.27 -10.95
CA GLY A 272 15.57 10.16 -11.53
C GLY A 272 14.45 10.68 -10.60
N ASP A 273 13.26 10.80 -11.19
CA ASP A 273 12.08 11.32 -10.52
C ASP A 273 11.67 10.44 -9.34
N GLN A 274 11.32 11.07 -8.21
CA GLN A 274 10.83 10.37 -7.01
C GLN A 274 9.68 9.40 -7.34
N LYS A 275 8.71 9.87 -8.13
CA LYS A 275 7.50 9.12 -8.52
C LYS A 275 7.80 7.80 -9.25
N ASP A 276 8.96 7.69 -9.90
CA ASP A 276 9.34 6.54 -10.71
C ASP A 276 10.39 5.64 -10.02
N ARG A 277 11.03 6.13 -8.94
CA ARG A 277 12.19 5.49 -8.31
C ARG A 277 11.94 4.06 -7.84
N PHE A 278 10.73 3.77 -7.36
CA PHE A 278 10.36 2.47 -6.82
C PHE A 278 9.54 1.62 -7.80
N THR A 279 9.28 2.10 -9.02
CA THR A 279 8.44 1.40 -10.00
C THR A 279 8.95 0.01 -10.31
N GLU A 280 10.26 -0.15 -10.54
CA GLU A 280 10.84 -1.47 -10.85
C GLU A 280 10.85 -2.42 -9.64
N ALA A 281 10.99 -1.88 -8.42
CA ALA A 281 10.87 -2.67 -7.19
C ALA A 281 9.43 -3.18 -6.99
N MET A 282 8.43 -2.33 -7.21
CA MET A 282 7.02 -2.73 -7.22
C MET A 282 6.72 -3.75 -8.33
N ARG A 283 7.26 -3.57 -9.55
CA ARG A 283 7.12 -4.57 -10.64
C ARG A 283 7.75 -5.90 -10.26
N ALA A 284 8.91 -5.90 -9.59
CA ALA A 284 9.54 -7.13 -9.11
C ALA A 284 8.64 -7.84 -8.08
N ARG A 285 8.08 -7.11 -7.11
CA ARG A 285 7.15 -7.66 -6.13
C ARG A 285 5.89 -8.23 -6.78
N ASN A 286 5.26 -7.49 -7.70
CA ASN A 286 4.07 -7.97 -8.42
C ASN A 286 4.36 -9.25 -9.21
N ARG A 287 5.54 -9.34 -9.86
CA ARG A 287 5.94 -10.55 -10.58
C ARG A 287 6.08 -11.75 -9.65
N GLU A 288 6.67 -11.56 -8.47
CA GLU A 288 6.78 -12.63 -7.47
C GLU A 288 5.39 -13.13 -7.05
N VAL A 289 4.44 -12.23 -6.76
CA VAL A 289 3.07 -12.64 -6.39
C VAL A 289 2.42 -13.45 -7.53
N ILE A 290 2.66 -13.07 -8.79
CA ILE A 290 2.16 -13.81 -9.96
C ILE A 290 2.82 -15.19 -10.10
N THR A 291 4.13 -15.32 -9.85
CA THR A 291 4.87 -16.57 -10.09
C THR A 291 4.82 -17.53 -8.90
N ASP A 292 4.78 -17.01 -7.68
CA ASP A 292 4.96 -17.74 -6.43
C ASP A 292 3.69 -17.77 -5.56
N GLY A 293 2.68 -17.00 -5.96
CA GLY A 293 1.43 -16.80 -5.23
C GLY A 293 1.57 -15.84 -4.04
N GLN A 294 0.42 -15.51 -3.43
CA GLN A 294 0.38 -14.81 -2.14
C GLN A 294 0.98 -15.66 -1.01
N ASP A 295 1.29 -15.03 0.12
CA ASP A 295 1.89 -15.71 1.28
C ASP A 295 0.99 -16.88 1.74
N GLU A 296 -0.33 -16.68 1.72
CA GLU A 296 -1.37 -17.64 2.12
C GLU A 296 -1.90 -18.56 0.98
N ILE A 297 -1.19 -18.70 -0.15
CA ILE A 297 -1.65 -19.55 -1.29
C ILE A 297 -1.96 -21.00 -0.89
N ALA A 298 -1.20 -21.52 0.08
CA ALA A 298 -1.31 -22.88 0.61
C ALA A 298 -2.16 -22.97 1.88
N HIS A 299 -2.86 -21.89 2.26
CA HIS A 299 -3.62 -21.83 3.50
C HIS A 299 -4.68 -22.93 3.59
N CYS A 300 -4.73 -23.62 4.72
CA CYS A 300 -5.90 -24.37 5.16
C CYS A 300 -6.18 -24.16 6.65
N CYS A 301 -7.43 -24.35 7.04
CA CYS A 301 -7.92 -24.27 8.40
C CYS A 301 -9.23 -25.06 8.49
N ASP A 302 -9.77 -25.20 9.69
CA ASP A 302 -10.96 -26.04 9.91
C ASP A 302 -12.24 -25.46 9.29
N LYS A 303 -12.20 -24.20 8.84
CA LYS A 303 -13.31 -23.53 8.13
C LYS A 303 -13.25 -23.66 6.62
N CYS A 304 -12.10 -23.97 6.03
CA CYS A 304 -11.94 -24.03 4.57
C CYS A 304 -11.53 -25.41 4.05
N MET A 305 -11.29 -26.36 4.96
CA MET A 305 -11.01 -27.75 4.67
C MET A 305 -11.80 -28.62 5.65
N ARG A 306 -12.35 -29.74 5.18
CA ARG A 306 -12.98 -30.73 6.05
C ARG A 306 -12.68 -32.15 5.59
N ALA A 307 -12.66 -33.06 6.54
CA ALA A 307 -12.75 -34.50 6.28
C ALA A 307 -14.22 -34.92 6.41
N TRP A 308 -14.73 -35.73 5.49
CA TRP A 308 -16.10 -36.24 5.55
C TRP A 308 -16.17 -37.69 5.08
N THR A 309 -17.20 -38.40 5.53
CA THR A 309 -17.40 -39.81 5.16
C THR A 309 -18.38 -39.87 4.00
N ASP A 310 -17.91 -40.38 2.87
CA ASP A 310 -18.71 -40.59 1.66
C ASP A 310 -19.76 -41.70 1.86
N SER A 311 -20.72 -41.75 0.96
CA SER A 311 -21.75 -42.78 0.83
C SER A 311 -21.18 -44.22 0.83
N ASP A 312 -19.96 -44.40 0.35
CA ASP A 312 -19.23 -45.68 0.36
C ASP A 312 -18.53 -46.00 1.70
N GLY A 313 -18.64 -45.13 2.71
CA GLY A 313 -17.99 -45.26 4.01
C GLY A 313 -16.53 -44.84 4.05
N ALA A 314 -15.98 -44.31 2.95
CA ALA A 314 -14.61 -43.82 2.87
C ALA A 314 -14.49 -42.37 3.38
N THR A 315 -13.50 -42.08 4.22
CA THR A 315 -13.17 -40.71 4.62
C THR A 315 -12.40 -40.01 3.50
N ARG A 316 -12.89 -38.85 3.07
CA ARG A 316 -12.27 -37.99 2.05
C ARG A 316 -12.06 -36.59 2.61
N ASP A 317 -10.98 -35.95 2.20
CA ASP A 317 -10.74 -34.54 2.48
C ASP A 317 -11.19 -33.68 1.30
N VAL A 318 -11.85 -32.56 1.59
CA VAL A 318 -12.21 -31.55 0.61
C VAL A 318 -11.69 -30.19 1.06
N GLN A 319 -11.08 -29.45 0.14
CA GLN A 319 -10.79 -28.05 0.31
C GLN A 319 -11.45 -27.23 -0.81
N ILE A 320 -12.18 -26.20 -0.40
CA ILE A 320 -12.96 -25.38 -1.33
C ILE A 320 -12.22 -24.09 -1.65
N ILE A 321 -12.42 -23.61 -2.87
CA ILE A 321 -12.15 -22.23 -3.25
C ILE A 321 -13.41 -21.60 -3.85
N VAL A 322 -13.66 -20.34 -3.50
CA VAL A 322 -14.77 -19.55 -4.01
C VAL A 322 -14.21 -18.41 -4.86
N GLY A 323 -14.71 -18.24 -6.08
CA GLY A 323 -14.37 -17.15 -6.96
C GLY A 323 -15.54 -16.19 -7.14
N ASP A 324 -15.25 -14.89 -7.17
CA ASP A 324 -16.19 -13.83 -7.52
C ASP A 324 -15.42 -12.57 -7.95
N GLY A 325 -16.08 -11.65 -8.64
CA GLY A 325 -15.50 -10.42 -9.17
C GLY A 325 -16.28 -9.18 -8.76
N LEU A 326 -15.61 -8.03 -8.83
CA LEU A 326 -16.29 -6.74 -8.79
C LEU A 326 -15.76 -5.81 -9.88
N SER A 327 -16.62 -4.87 -10.28
CA SER A 327 -16.25 -3.78 -11.18
C SER A 327 -15.32 -2.79 -10.47
N MET A 328 -14.02 -3.07 -10.54
CA MET A 328 -12.93 -2.21 -10.09
C MET A 328 -11.75 -2.36 -11.04
N GLY A 329 -11.01 -1.27 -11.25
CA GLY A 329 -9.94 -1.30 -12.23
C GLY A 329 -9.20 0.01 -12.42
N PHE A 330 -8.30 0.03 -13.40
CA PHE A 330 -7.52 1.19 -13.81
C PHE A 330 -7.75 1.51 -15.28
N ARG A 331 -7.32 2.71 -15.71
CA ARG A 331 -7.39 3.12 -17.12
C ARG A 331 -6.45 2.28 -17.99
N ARG A 332 -6.96 1.82 -19.13
CA ARG A 332 -6.22 1.02 -20.10
C ARG A 332 -6.28 1.65 -21.49
N CYS A 333 -5.43 1.13 -22.38
CA CYS A 333 -5.52 1.43 -23.80
C CYS A 333 -6.89 1.04 -24.36
N GLN A 334 -7.49 1.92 -25.16
CA GLN A 334 -8.78 1.68 -25.80
C GLN A 334 -8.72 0.64 -26.93
N ALA A 335 -7.53 0.34 -27.46
CA ALA A 335 -7.38 -0.71 -28.47
C ALA A 335 -7.83 -2.07 -27.92
N ALA A 336 -8.58 -2.83 -28.72
CA ALA A 336 -9.09 -4.14 -28.36
C ALA A 336 -7.93 -5.08 -27.94
N HIS A 337 -8.14 -5.82 -26.86
CA HIS A 337 -7.16 -6.76 -26.28
C HIS A 337 -5.77 -6.19 -25.93
N CYS A 338 -5.61 -4.86 -25.91
CA CYS A 338 -4.35 -4.22 -25.55
C CYS A 338 -4.16 -4.15 -24.03
N THR A 339 -3.08 -4.74 -23.55
CA THR A 339 -2.67 -4.72 -22.13
C THR A 339 -1.52 -3.74 -21.85
N THR A 340 -1.01 -3.08 -22.89
CA THR A 340 0.10 -2.12 -22.79
C THR A 340 -0.29 -0.91 -21.92
N GLU A 341 0.60 -0.58 -20.98
CA GLU A 341 0.44 0.55 -20.05
C GLU A 341 0.35 1.89 -20.79
N LEU A 342 -0.58 2.74 -20.34
CA LEU A 342 -0.68 4.14 -20.80
C LEU A 342 0.46 4.97 -20.22
N GLN A 343 1.06 5.84 -21.04
CA GLN A 343 2.08 6.79 -20.58
C GLN A 343 1.52 7.75 -19.53
N SER A 344 0.23 8.09 -19.65
CA SER A 344 -0.54 8.91 -18.72
C SER A 344 -2.01 8.53 -18.78
N ASN A 345 -2.71 8.62 -17.64
CA ASN A 345 -4.16 8.39 -17.54
C ASN A 345 -5.01 9.38 -18.35
N ARG A 346 -4.40 10.47 -18.83
CA ARG A 346 -5.05 11.45 -19.72
C ARG A 346 -5.17 10.97 -21.16
N LEU A 347 -4.41 9.94 -21.55
CA LEU A 347 -4.41 9.38 -22.91
C LEU A 347 -5.46 8.28 -23.05
N ARG A 348 -5.99 8.10 -24.26
CA ARG A 348 -6.90 7.00 -24.60
C ARG A 348 -6.15 5.78 -25.15
N PHE A 349 -5.06 6.02 -25.86
CA PHE A 349 -4.24 4.98 -26.46
C PHE A 349 -2.81 4.99 -25.91
N CYS A 350 -2.19 3.81 -25.82
CA CYS A 350 -0.77 3.70 -25.53
C CYS A 350 0.06 4.14 -26.74
N LEU A 351 1.37 4.38 -26.55
CA LEU A 351 2.30 4.76 -27.63
C LEU A 351 2.22 3.88 -28.89
N VAL A 352 2.01 2.57 -28.75
CA VAL A 352 1.88 1.64 -29.90
C VAL A 352 0.63 1.91 -30.74
N HIS A 353 -0.42 2.42 -30.11
CA HIS A 353 -1.72 2.69 -30.72
C HIS A 353 -2.00 4.19 -30.82
N ALA A 354 -0.97 5.03 -30.72
CA ALA A 354 -1.12 6.49 -30.74
C ALA A 354 -1.77 6.99 -32.04
N ASN A 355 -1.62 6.25 -33.14
CA ASN A 355 -2.28 6.53 -34.41
C ASN A 355 -3.82 6.48 -34.33
N LEU A 356 -4.39 5.68 -33.42
CA LEU A 356 -5.84 5.58 -33.22
C LEU A 356 -6.44 6.85 -32.59
N GLU A 357 -5.62 7.73 -31.99
CA GLU A 357 -6.07 9.04 -31.51
C GLU A 357 -6.55 9.95 -32.67
N HIS A 358 -6.13 9.64 -33.90
CA HIS A 358 -6.52 10.36 -35.11
C HIS A 358 -7.74 9.74 -35.81
N ILE A 359 -8.33 8.67 -35.26
CA ILE A 359 -9.50 7.98 -35.80
C ILE A 359 -10.75 8.34 -34.97
N CYS A 360 -11.89 8.45 -35.64
CA CYS A 360 -13.18 8.76 -35.03
C CYS A 360 -13.50 7.82 -33.86
N SER A 361 -14.01 8.38 -32.77
CA SER A 361 -14.32 7.61 -31.55
C SER A 361 -15.66 6.87 -31.62
N ILE A 362 -16.40 7.01 -32.72
CA ILE A 362 -17.64 6.28 -32.95
C ILE A 362 -17.26 4.85 -33.32
N VAL A 363 -17.76 3.87 -32.57
CA VAL A 363 -17.46 2.45 -32.80
C VAL A 363 -17.85 2.07 -34.23
N GLY A 364 -16.89 1.50 -34.98
CA GLY A 364 -17.07 1.12 -36.39
C GLY A 364 -16.83 2.26 -37.40
N CYS A 365 -16.35 3.43 -36.97
CA CYS A 365 -16.01 4.54 -37.86
C CYS A 365 -14.49 4.68 -38.03
N ASP A 366 -13.98 4.47 -39.24
CA ASP A 366 -12.55 4.60 -39.56
C ASP A 366 -12.16 5.99 -40.10
N ALA A 367 -13.10 6.95 -40.09
CA ALA A 367 -12.86 8.29 -40.59
C ALA A 367 -11.89 9.08 -39.68
N PRO A 368 -11.06 9.97 -40.24
CA PRO A 368 -10.17 10.81 -39.43
C PRO A 368 -10.95 11.80 -38.57
N VAL A 369 -10.43 12.08 -37.36
CA VAL A 369 -11.00 13.09 -36.47
C VAL A 369 -10.82 14.50 -37.02
N VAL A 370 -11.75 15.38 -36.66
CA VAL A 370 -11.56 16.82 -36.87
C VAL A 370 -10.52 17.35 -35.89
N PRO A 371 -9.61 18.26 -36.29
CA PRO A 371 -8.66 18.88 -35.37
C PRO A 371 -9.35 19.44 -34.11
N GLY A 372 -8.87 19.03 -32.94
CA GLY A 372 -9.42 19.43 -31.64
C GLY A 372 -10.69 18.69 -31.21
N LYS A 373 -11.22 17.76 -32.02
CA LYS A 373 -12.35 16.90 -31.67
C LYS A 373 -11.93 15.43 -31.63
N LYS A 374 -12.80 14.60 -31.05
CA LYS A 374 -12.66 13.13 -31.00
C LYS A 374 -13.53 12.41 -32.04
N ALA A 375 -14.28 13.13 -32.86
CA ALA A 375 -15.15 12.60 -33.90
C ALA A 375 -14.85 13.23 -35.27
N CYS A 376 -15.22 12.53 -36.34
CA CYS A 376 -15.19 13.05 -37.71
C CYS A 376 -16.37 14.00 -37.99
N THR A 377 -16.44 14.55 -39.22
CA THR A 377 -17.58 15.38 -39.68
C THR A 377 -18.67 14.59 -40.41
N ALA A 378 -18.52 13.27 -40.58
CA ALA A 378 -19.50 12.50 -41.34
C ALA A 378 -20.89 12.61 -40.67
N PRO A 379 -21.95 12.94 -41.42
CA PRO A 379 -23.31 12.79 -40.90
C PRO A 379 -23.50 11.33 -40.54
N LEU A 380 -23.93 11.04 -39.31
CA LEU A 380 -24.45 9.72 -38.97
C LEU A 380 -25.62 9.50 -39.93
N GLU A 381 -25.49 8.55 -40.87
CA GLU A 381 -26.57 8.23 -41.81
C GLU A 381 -27.75 7.66 -41.02
N ASN A 382 -28.63 8.57 -40.55
CA ASN A 382 -30.05 8.45 -40.23
C ASN A 382 -30.42 9.61 -39.27
N GLU A 383 -30.94 10.70 -39.83
CA GLU A 383 -31.68 11.73 -39.09
C GLU A 383 -33.02 11.14 -38.62
N ASP A 384 -32.99 10.34 -37.55
CA ASP A 384 -34.18 10.04 -36.75
C ASP A 384 -33.75 9.73 -35.32
N ASN A 385 -33.66 10.79 -34.50
CA ASN A 385 -33.66 10.80 -33.02
C ASN A 385 -33.04 9.59 -32.28
N GLY A 386 -31.84 9.16 -32.68
CA GLY A 386 -31.07 8.17 -31.94
C GLY A 386 -30.01 8.87 -31.09
N ASP A 387 -30.25 9.02 -29.79
CA ASP A 387 -29.25 9.53 -28.85
C ASP A 387 -27.95 8.73 -28.99
N ALA A 388 -26.85 9.40 -29.37
CA ALA A 388 -25.53 8.80 -29.30
C ALA A 388 -25.21 8.58 -27.82
N GLU A 389 -25.19 7.32 -27.40
CA GLU A 389 -24.88 6.94 -26.02
C GLU A 389 -23.36 7.09 -25.88
N ASP A 390 -22.95 8.18 -25.21
CA ASP A 390 -21.58 8.39 -24.83
C ASP A 390 -21.23 7.30 -23.82
N ILE A 391 -20.31 6.41 -24.16
CA ILE A 391 -19.67 5.56 -23.16
C ILE A 391 -18.66 6.49 -22.47
N LEU A 392 -19.18 7.43 -21.68
CA LEU A 392 -18.47 7.92 -20.53
C LEU A 392 -18.17 6.67 -19.71
N GLY A 393 -16.89 6.42 -19.42
CA GLY A 393 -16.47 5.28 -18.59
C GLY A 393 -16.90 5.40 -17.13
N ASP A 394 -18.09 5.95 -16.87
CA ASP A 394 -18.84 6.04 -15.62
C ASP A 394 -20.28 5.64 -15.95
N GLU A 395 -20.66 4.43 -15.56
CA GLU A 395 -21.97 4.26 -14.95
C GLU A 395 -21.76 3.52 -13.64
N GLY A 396 -21.80 4.30 -12.57
CA GLY A 396 -21.69 3.89 -11.18
C GLY A 396 -21.73 5.14 -10.31
N ASP A 397 -22.57 6.11 -10.66
CA ASP A 397 -22.69 7.36 -9.93
C ASP A 397 -23.56 7.11 -8.69
N GLU A 398 -22.94 7.14 -7.52
CA GLU A 398 -23.65 7.55 -6.31
C GLU A 398 -24.02 9.02 -6.51
N TRP A 399 -25.32 9.32 -6.64
CA TRP A 399 -25.82 10.69 -6.66
C TRP A 399 -26.74 10.95 -5.48
N PHE A 400 -26.80 12.23 -5.11
CA PHE A 400 -27.61 12.74 -4.01
C PHE A 400 -28.71 13.60 -4.59
N GLU A 401 -29.95 13.33 -4.21
CA GLU A 401 -31.06 14.26 -4.48
C GLU A 401 -31.46 14.94 -3.17
N GLN A 402 -31.66 16.25 -3.26
CA GLN A 402 -32.25 17.03 -2.19
C GLN A 402 -33.76 16.86 -2.29
N ILE A 403 -34.35 16.16 -1.32
CA ILE A 403 -35.81 15.99 -1.30
C ILE A 403 -36.38 17.23 -0.63
N GLU A 404 -37.10 18.06 -1.39
CA GLU A 404 -37.91 19.13 -0.81
C GLU A 404 -39.13 18.50 -0.11
N GLY A 405 -39.04 18.37 1.21
CA GLY A 405 -40.15 18.03 2.08
C GLY A 405 -40.20 19.00 3.25
N ASP A 406 -41.40 19.52 3.53
CA ASP A 406 -41.68 20.56 4.52
C ASP A 406 -40.88 20.42 5.83
N GLY A 407 -39.82 21.22 5.96
CA GLY A 407 -39.22 21.59 7.26
C GLY A 407 -37.93 20.89 7.68
N ALA A 408 -37.39 19.91 6.95
CA ALA A 408 -36.06 19.37 7.22
C ALA A 408 -35.40 18.83 5.94
N ALA A 409 -34.29 19.45 5.51
CA ALA A 409 -33.53 19.00 4.36
C ALA A 409 -32.92 17.62 4.63
N ALA A 410 -33.56 16.56 4.13
CA ALA A 410 -33.02 15.22 4.09
C ALA A 410 -32.37 14.97 2.73
N VAL A 411 -31.13 14.49 2.75
CA VAL A 411 -30.39 14.05 1.56
C VAL A 411 -30.58 12.54 1.43
N ALA A 412 -31.19 12.09 0.33
CA ALA A 412 -31.24 10.66 0.00
C ALA A 412 -30.03 10.29 -0.87
N ILE A 413 -29.32 9.24 -0.46
CA ILE A 413 -28.19 8.66 -1.20
C ILE A 413 -28.75 7.53 -2.06
N TYR A 414 -28.62 7.63 -3.37
CA TYR A 414 -29.01 6.55 -4.29
C TYR A 414 -27.76 5.82 -4.77
N ARG A 415 -27.74 4.49 -4.57
CA ARG A 415 -26.79 3.55 -5.17
C ARG A 415 -27.51 2.74 -6.22
N GLN A 416 -27.08 2.82 -7.47
CA GLN A 416 -27.40 1.79 -8.44
C GLN A 416 -26.50 0.58 -8.14
N VAL A 417 -27.09 -0.48 -7.59
CA VAL A 417 -26.42 -1.78 -7.45
C VAL A 417 -26.40 -2.38 -8.84
N HIS A 418 -25.22 -2.41 -9.47
CA HIS A 418 -25.04 -3.29 -10.61
C HIS A 418 -25.27 -4.72 -10.13
N PRO A 419 -26.07 -5.55 -10.83
CA PRO A 419 -26.03 -6.98 -10.58
C PRO A 419 -24.57 -7.40 -10.74
N GLY A 420 -24.04 -8.11 -9.74
CA GLY A 420 -22.64 -8.52 -9.68
C GLY A 420 -22.12 -9.08 -10.99
N SER A 421 -20.81 -9.03 -11.16
CA SER A 421 -20.04 -9.57 -12.27
C SER A 421 -20.55 -10.97 -12.68
N ILE A 422 -21.43 -11.05 -13.68
CA ILE A 422 -21.91 -12.33 -14.26
C ILE A 422 -20.98 -12.67 -15.41
N GLY A 423 -20.32 -13.82 -15.32
CA GLY A 423 -19.49 -14.35 -16.39
C GLY A 423 -20.24 -14.46 -17.71
N ILE A 424 -19.58 -14.11 -18.81
CA ILE A 424 -20.13 -14.20 -20.16
C ILE A 424 -19.54 -15.46 -20.81
N ASP A 425 -20.40 -16.29 -21.40
CA ASP A 425 -19.99 -17.41 -22.25
C ASP A 425 -19.10 -16.90 -23.41
N ASP A 426 -17.96 -17.56 -23.62
CA ASP A 426 -17.04 -17.27 -24.71
C ASP A 426 -17.70 -17.40 -26.10
N SER A 427 -18.74 -18.22 -26.21
CA SER A 427 -19.50 -18.42 -27.45
C SER A 427 -20.59 -17.36 -27.66
N ALA A 428 -20.89 -16.54 -26.64
CA ALA A 428 -21.78 -15.41 -26.80
C ALA A 428 -21.14 -14.43 -27.79
N PRO A 429 -21.81 -14.09 -28.92
CA PRO A 429 -21.27 -13.12 -29.85
C PRO A 429 -20.99 -11.83 -29.09
N CYS A 430 -19.74 -11.34 -29.16
CA CYS A 430 -19.31 -10.04 -28.65
C CYS A 430 -20.20 -8.94 -29.23
N GLU A 431 -21.34 -8.64 -28.58
CA GLU A 431 -22.49 -7.91 -29.12
C GLU A 431 -22.44 -7.77 -30.65
N ALA A 432 -22.45 -8.90 -31.36
CA ALA A 432 -22.38 -8.85 -32.81
C ALA A 432 -23.73 -8.32 -33.29
N ALA A 433 -23.69 -7.09 -33.80
CA ALA A 433 -24.68 -6.43 -34.64
C ALA A 433 -26.13 -6.88 -34.39
N LYS A 434 -26.88 -6.08 -33.62
CA LYS A 434 -28.35 -6.06 -33.74
C LYS A 434 -28.69 -5.99 -35.23
N SER A 435 -29.67 -6.80 -35.65
CA SER A 435 -30.15 -6.97 -37.02
C SER A 435 -30.13 -5.68 -37.85
N ASP A 436 -29.81 -5.78 -39.15
CA ASP A 436 -29.77 -4.68 -40.13
C ASP A 436 -31.10 -3.90 -40.33
N THR A 437 -32.13 -4.18 -39.55
CA THR A 437 -33.48 -3.61 -39.64
C THR A 437 -34.02 -3.12 -38.29
N GLY A 438 -33.23 -2.35 -37.53
CA GLY A 438 -33.72 -1.61 -36.35
C GLY A 438 -32.78 -0.48 -35.93
N ASN A 439 -33.33 0.59 -35.32
CA ASN A 439 -32.64 1.82 -34.89
C ASN A 439 -31.20 1.56 -34.39
N ARG A 440 -30.19 1.96 -35.18
CA ARG A 440 -28.78 1.85 -34.80
C ARG A 440 -28.47 2.93 -33.75
N LYS A 441 -28.36 2.53 -32.47
CA LYS A 441 -27.69 3.35 -31.46
C LYS A 441 -26.18 3.35 -31.76
N TYR A 442 -25.60 4.51 -32.03
CA TYR A 442 -24.16 4.65 -32.18
C TYR A 442 -23.51 4.72 -30.80
N LYS A 443 -22.54 3.85 -30.54
CA LYS A 443 -21.70 3.89 -29.33
C LYS A 443 -20.49 4.77 -29.61
N ALA A 444 -20.23 5.77 -28.76
CA ALA A 444 -19.04 6.62 -28.87
C ALA A 444 -18.11 6.43 -27.66
N LEU A 445 -16.80 6.35 -27.92
CA LEU A 445 -15.74 6.12 -26.92
C LEU A 445 -14.94 7.40 -26.64
N PHE A 446 -15.63 8.46 -26.18
CA PHE A 446 -14.96 9.74 -25.90
C PHE A 446 -14.11 9.71 -24.61
N GLY A 447 -14.51 8.92 -23.61
CA GLY A 447 -13.76 8.70 -22.36
C GLY A 447 -12.71 7.60 -22.46
N GLY A 448 -11.70 7.58 -21.60
CA GLY A 448 -10.73 6.48 -21.55
C GLY A 448 -11.37 5.18 -21.06
N LEU A 449 -11.03 4.03 -21.65
CA LEU A 449 -11.53 2.73 -21.18
C LEU A 449 -10.82 2.29 -19.90
N ARG A 450 -11.52 1.48 -19.12
CA ARG A 450 -11.03 0.86 -17.89
C ARG A 450 -10.94 -0.65 -18.06
N THR A 451 -10.16 -1.31 -17.22
CA THR A 451 -10.27 -2.76 -17.07
C THR A 451 -11.68 -3.11 -16.58
N HIS A 452 -12.15 -4.32 -16.94
CA HIS A 452 -13.53 -4.73 -16.73
C HIS A 452 -13.83 -4.98 -15.25
N ASN A 453 -13.15 -5.94 -14.64
CA ASN A 453 -13.35 -6.31 -13.24
C ASN A 453 -12.04 -6.80 -12.60
N GLU A 454 -12.05 -6.81 -11.27
CA GLU A 454 -11.04 -7.50 -10.45
C GLU A 454 -11.68 -8.78 -9.93
N GLN A 455 -11.11 -9.93 -10.30
CA GLN A 455 -11.53 -11.25 -9.82
C GLN A 455 -10.71 -11.64 -8.60
N ILE A 456 -11.33 -12.23 -7.59
CA ILE A 456 -10.64 -12.82 -6.44
C ILE A 456 -10.97 -14.29 -6.26
N LEU A 457 -10.01 -15.02 -5.67
CA LEU A 457 -10.20 -16.37 -5.17
C LEU A 457 -10.05 -16.37 -3.65
N VAL A 458 -11.06 -16.86 -2.95
CA VAL A 458 -11.19 -16.75 -1.50
C VAL A 458 -11.52 -18.11 -0.90
N ARG A 459 -10.82 -18.47 0.17
CA ARG A 459 -11.18 -19.64 1.00
C ARG A 459 -12.44 -19.33 1.81
N PRO A 460 -13.31 -20.30 2.11
CA PRO A 460 -14.50 -20.09 2.95
C PRO A 460 -14.25 -19.41 4.32
N CYS A 461 -13.02 -19.46 4.83
CA CYS A 461 -12.59 -18.78 6.05
C CYS A 461 -12.31 -17.26 5.89
N GLY A 462 -12.40 -16.73 4.67
CA GLY A 462 -12.17 -15.32 4.34
C GLY A 462 -10.76 -14.99 3.84
N VAL A 463 -9.83 -15.94 3.83
CA VAL A 463 -8.47 -15.75 3.32
C VAL A 463 -8.47 -15.65 1.80
N ILE A 464 -7.94 -14.55 1.26
CA ILE A 464 -7.83 -14.32 -0.19
C ILE A 464 -6.53 -14.94 -0.68
N VAL A 465 -6.58 -15.89 -1.59
CA VAL A 465 -5.38 -16.59 -2.07
C VAL A 465 -4.82 -15.99 -3.36
N SER A 466 -5.67 -15.35 -4.16
CA SER A 466 -5.29 -14.78 -5.44
C SER A 466 -6.26 -13.69 -5.88
N ARG A 467 -5.78 -12.82 -6.77
CA ARG A 467 -6.58 -11.85 -7.52
C ARG A 467 -6.07 -11.75 -8.95
N ALA A 468 -6.92 -11.30 -9.87
CA ALA A 468 -6.51 -10.92 -11.22
C ALA A 468 -7.41 -9.84 -11.79
N THR A 469 -6.80 -8.94 -12.55
CA THR A 469 -7.53 -7.91 -13.29
C THR A 469 -7.91 -8.43 -14.68
N PHE A 470 -9.20 -8.43 -14.98
CA PHE A 470 -9.71 -8.79 -16.30
C PHE A 470 -9.92 -7.56 -17.15
N TYR A 471 -9.47 -7.64 -18.41
CA TYR A 471 -9.24 -6.44 -19.21
C TYR A 471 -10.44 -6.04 -20.08
N ASN A 472 -11.14 -7.00 -20.69
CA ASN A 472 -12.22 -6.72 -21.65
C ASN A 472 -13.59 -7.21 -21.16
N ALA A 473 -13.63 -8.39 -20.56
CA ALA A 473 -14.85 -9.04 -20.10
C ALA A 473 -14.50 -10.05 -19.00
N GLU A 474 -15.49 -10.38 -18.19
CA GLU A 474 -15.49 -11.57 -17.35
C GLU A 474 -15.85 -12.81 -18.19
N ALA A 475 -14.98 -13.11 -19.14
CA ALA A 475 -15.11 -14.33 -19.93
C ALA A 475 -14.89 -15.55 -19.03
N VAL A 476 -15.72 -16.58 -19.17
CA VAL A 476 -15.64 -17.80 -18.36
C VAL A 476 -14.26 -18.48 -18.51
N SER A 477 -13.67 -18.46 -19.71
CA SER A 477 -12.28 -18.91 -19.92
C SER A 477 -11.27 -18.15 -19.08
N ASN A 478 -11.44 -16.84 -18.87
CA ASN A 478 -10.53 -16.06 -18.03
C ASN A 478 -10.61 -16.51 -16.57
N VAL A 479 -11.81 -16.88 -16.08
CA VAL A 479 -12.00 -17.43 -14.72
C VAL A 479 -11.33 -18.79 -14.59
N LEU A 480 -11.52 -19.69 -15.56
CA LEU A 480 -10.85 -20.99 -15.60
C LEU A 480 -9.32 -20.84 -15.64
N LEU A 481 -8.79 -19.98 -16.53
CA LEU A 481 -7.35 -19.71 -16.59
C LEU A 481 -6.81 -19.11 -15.30
N HIS A 482 -7.53 -18.19 -14.67
CA HIS A 482 -7.15 -17.62 -13.38
C HIS A 482 -6.99 -18.72 -12.35
N LEU A 483 -8.01 -19.57 -12.21
CA LEU A 483 -8.03 -20.64 -11.21
C LEU A 483 -6.90 -21.65 -11.44
N GLN A 484 -6.76 -22.13 -12.67
CA GLN A 484 -5.72 -23.08 -13.04
C GLN A 484 -4.31 -22.50 -12.79
N LYS A 485 -4.06 -21.25 -13.20
CA LYS A 485 -2.77 -20.59 -12.99
C LYS A 485 -2.46 -20.41 -11.51
N THR A 486 -3.44 -19.96 -10.73
CA THR A 486 -3.30 -19.75 -9.28
C THR A 486 -2.86 -21.02 -8.56
N PHE A 487 -3.43 -22.17 -8.94
CA PHE A 487 -3.11 -23.45 -8.31
C PHE A 487 -2.06 -24.28 -9.06
N SER A 488 -1.32 -23.64 -9.98
CA SER A 488 -0.15 -24.20 -10.65
C SER A 488 1.18 -23.58 -10.19
N VAL A 489 1.13 -22.56 -9.32
CA VAL A 489 2.34 -21.94 -8.73
C VAL A 489 2.93 -22.80 -7.61
N PRO A 490 4.23 -22.62 -7.26
CA PRO A 490 4.84 -23.33 -6.14
C PRO A 490 4.05 -23.17 -4.82
N ARG A 491 4.06 -24.21 -3.98
CA ARG A 491 3.33 -24.32 -2.70
C ARG A 491 1.81 -24.43 -2.83
N ALA A 492 1.21 -24.01 -3.95
CA ALA A 492 -0.22 -24.10 -4.12
C ALA A 492 -0.69 -25.56 -4.14
N VAL A 493 -1.86 -25.80 -3.55
CA VAL A 493 -2.51 -27.11 -3.58
C VAL A 493 -3.84 -26.95 -4.31
N LYS A 494 -4.00 -27.74 -5.37
CA LYS A 494 -5.22 -27.78 -6.17
C LYS A 494 -6.45 -28.02 -5.26
N PRO A 495 -7.49 -27.18 -5.35
CA PRO A 495 -8.72 -27.38 -4.60
C PRO A 495 -9.52 -28.54 -5.19
N GLU A 496 -10.21 -29.27 -4.33
CA GLU A 496 -11.12 -30.34 -4.74
C GLU A 496 -12.46 -29.81 -5.25
N HIS A 497 -12.84 -28.59 -4.85
CA HIS A 497 -14.11 -27.99 -5.25
C HIS A 497 -13.97 -26.47 -5.53
N PHE A 498 -14.55 -26.02 -6.63
CA PHE A 498 -14.63 -24.62 -7.03
C PHE A 498 -16.09 -24.14 -7.02
N VAL A 499 -16.34 -23.02 -6.33
CA VAL A 499 -17.64 -22.36 -6.30
C VAL A 499 -17.55 -21.00 -7.00
N TYR A 500 -18.49 -20.73 -7.91
CA TYR A 500 -18.55 -19.49 -8.70
C TYR A 500 -19.97 -19.29 -9.26
N ASP A 501 -20.43 -18.05 -9.32
CA ASP A 501 -21.80 -17.68 -9.70
C ASP A 501 -22.24 -18.22 -11.07
N THR A 502 -21.33 -18.17 -12.06
CA THR A 502 -21.57 -18.66 -13.42
C THR A 502 -20.87 -20.00 -13.67
N ASN A 503 -20.79 -20.88 -12.65
CA ASN A 503 -20.15 -22.18 -12.81
C ASN A 503 -20.88 -23.12 -13.79
N CYS A 504 -22.17 -22.89 -14.06
CA CYS A 504 -22.87 -23.63 -15.10
C CYS A 504 -22.20 -23.46 -16.47
N ASP A 505 -21.83 -22.24 -16.84
CA ASP A 505 -21.21 -21.96 -18.13
C ASP A 505 -19.74 -22.41 -18.13
N ALA A 506 -19.06 -22.24 -16.99
CA ALA A 506 -17.71 -22.79 -16.78
C ALA A 506 -17.66 -24.30 -16.95
N ARG A 507 -18.64 -25.01 -16.38
CA ARG A 507 -18.73 -26.46 -16.49
C ARG A 507 -19.10 -26.89 -17.90
N GLN A 508 -20.00 -26.18 -18.59
CA GLN A 508 -20.29 -26.45 -20.01
C GLN A 508 -19.02 -26.33 -20.87
N GLN A 509 -18.25 -25.26 -20.68
CA GLN A 509 -17.01 -25.05 -21.42
C GLN A 509 -15.97 -26.14 -21.16
N VAL A 510 -15.79 -26.55 -19.90
CA VAL A 510 -14.90 -27.67 -19.53
C VAL A 510 -15.32 -28.97 -20.23
N LEU A 511 -16.63 -29.28 -20.25
CA LEU A 511 -17.15 -30.51 -20.86
C LEU A 511 -17.14 -30.46 -22.40
N ALA A 512 -17.28 -29.28 -23.01
CA ALA A 512 -17.19 -29.08 -24.45
C ALA A 512 -15.75 -29.25 -24.98
N HIS A 513 -14.75 -28.91 -24.16
CA HIS A 513 -13.33 -28.97 -24.52
C HIS A 513 -12.49 -29.72 -23.46
N PRO A 514 -12.75 -31.02 -23.23
CA PRO A 514 -12.14 -31.77 -22.13
C PRO A 514 -10.62 -31.95 -22.25
N ASP A 515 -10.08 -31.94 -23.47
CA ASP A 515 -8.63 -32.02 -23.70
C ASP A 515 -7.92 -30.72 -23.28
N GLU A 516 -8.55 -29.56 -23.48
CA GLU A 516 -8.02 -28.25 -23.11
C GLU A 516 -8.17 -28.00 -21.60
N TRP A 517 -9.32 -28.37 -21.04
CA TRP A 517 -9.67 -28.14 -19.63
C TRP A 517 -9.58 -29.39 -18.76
N ALA A 518 -8.71 -30.34 -19.13
CA ALA A 518 -8.51 -31.60 -18.40
C ALA A 518 -8.23 -31.40 -16.90
N TRP A 519 -7.61 -30.27 -16.53
CA TRP A 519 -7.32 -29.88 -15.15
C TRP A 519 -8.57 -29.78 -14.26
N PHE A 520 -9.77 -29.58 -14.84
CA PHE A 520 -11.03 -29.39 -14.11
C PHE A 520 -11.89 -30.66 -14.02
N LEU A 521 -11.50 -31.76 -14.68
CA LEU A 521 -12.36 -32.95 -14.78
C LEU A 521 -12.56 -33.65 -13.43
N ASP A 522 -11.58 -33.54 -12.54
CA ASP A 522 -11.55 -34.04 -11.16
C ASP A 522 -11.88 -32.98 -10.10
N VAL A 523 -12.35 -31.80 -10.52
CA VAL A 523 -12.75 -30.70 -9.63
C VAL A 523 -14.28 -30.61 -9.56
N GLY A 524 -14.83 -30.64 -8.35
CA GLY A 524 -16.26 -30.34 -8.12
C GLY A 524 -16.56 -28.89 -8.49
N MET A 525 -17.65 -28.64 -9.21
CA MET A 525 -18.01 -27.29 -9.69
C MET A 525 -19.48 -27.00 -9.42
N SER A 526 -19.77 -26.18 -8.41
CA SER A 526 -21.13 -25.77 -8.06
C SER A 526 -21.32 -24.27 -8.19
N VAL A 527 -22.56 -23.84 -8.40
CA VAL A 527 -22.92 -22.43 -8.24
C VAL A 527 -22.97 -22.07 -6.75
N ASP A 528 -22.68 -20.81 -6.41
CA ASP A 528 -22.89 -20.29 -5.06
C ASP A 528 -24.34 -20.52 -4.59
N VAL A 529 -24.52 -20.89 -3.32
CA VAL A 529 -25.82 -21.21 -2.75
C VAL A 529 -26.81 -20.04 -2.86
N PHE A 530 -26.37 -18.82 -2.56
CA PHE A 530 -27.25 -17.65 -2.64
C PHE A 530 -27.62 -17.34 -4.09
N HIS A 531 -26.64 -17.38 -5.01
CA HIS A 531 -26.90 -17.14 -6.43
C HIS A 531 -27.82 -18.23 -7.01
N PHE A 532 -27.59 -19.50 -6.67
CA PHE A 532 -28.41 -20.62 -7.10
C PHE A 532 -29.86 -20.48 -6.64
N LEU A 533 -30.09 -20.10 -5.37
CA LEU A 533 -31.43 -19.99 -4.80
C LEU A 533 -32.20 -18.75 -5.27
N ASN A 534 -31.52 -17.65 -5.59
CA ASN A 534 -32.18 -16.35 -5.81
C ASN A 534 -32.04 -15.79 -7.23
N LYS A 535 -31.03 -16.22 -7.99
CA LYS A 535 -30.68 -15.61 -9.29
C LYS A 535 -30.69 -16.60 -10.45
N HIS A 536 -30.55 -17.91 -10.22
CA HIS A 536 -30.71 -18.92 -11.28
C HIS A 536 -32.18 -19.28 -11.51
N SER A 537 -32.54 -19.45 -12.78
CA SER A 537 -33.84 -20.03 -13.13
C SER A 537 -33.89 -21.50 -12.72
N VAL A 538 -34.98 -21.90 -12.06
CA VAL A 538 -35.29 -23.32 -11.80
C VAL A 538 -35.43 -24.14 -13.09
N THR A 539 -35.62 -23.47 -14.23
CA THR A 539 -35.69 -24.11 -15.56
C THR A 539 -34.33 -24.31 -16.22
N HIS A 540 -33.24 -23.84 -15.61
CA HIS A 540 -31.89 -24.04 -16.14
C HIS A 540 -31.41 -25.47 -15.82
N THR A 541 -31.85 -26.44 -16.62
CA THR A 541 -31.65 -27.88 -16.39
C THR A 541 -30.19 -28.26 -16.23
N PHE A 542 -29.29 -27.71 -17.06
CA PHE A 542 -27.86 -27.98 -16.96
C PHE A 542 -27.30 -27.62 -15.58
N CYS A 543 -27.63 -26.43 -15.07
CA CYS A 543 -27.20 -26.00 -13.75
C CYS A 543 -27.75 -26.91 -12.64
N GLN A 544 -29.04 -27.31 -12.74
CA GLN A 544 -29.67 -28.21 -11.77
C GLN A 544 -29.01 -29.60 -11.74
N GLU A 545 -28.59 -30.12 -12.88
CA GLU A 545 -28.02 -31.46 -13.03
C GLU A 545 -26.51 -31.52 -12.70
N HIS A 546 -25.77 -30.45 -13.00
CA HIS A 546 -24.30 -30.47 -12.94
C HIS A 546 -23.67 -29.51 -11.93
N CYS A 547 -24.38 -28.47 -11.49
CA CYS A 547 -23.82 -27.41 -10.66
C CYS A 547 -24.67 -27.06 -9.43
N ASN A 548 -25.72 -27.84 -9.14
CA ASN A 548 -26.53 -27.67 -7.95
C ASN A 548 -25.71 -28.02 -6.70
N PRO A 549 -25.45 -27.07 -5.78
CA PRO A 549 -24.62 -27.32 -4.60
C PRO A 549 -25.17 -28.45 -3.70
N ALA A 550 -26.48 -28.71 -3.71
CA ALA A 550 -27.10 -29.75 -2.88
C ALA A 550 -26.78 -31.18 -3.39
N MET A 551 -26.28 -31.30 -4.62
CA MET A 551 -25.85 -32.58 -5.20
C MET A 551 -24.45 -33.00 -4.78
N PHE A 552 -23.73 -32.15 -4.02
CA PHE A 552 -22.36 -32.38 -3.59
C PHE A 552 -22.33 -32.61 -2.08
N PRO A 553 -22.32 -33.86 -1.61
CA PRO A 553 -22.42 -34.17 -0.18
C PRO A 553 -21.24 -33.61 0.62
N GLU A 554 -20.10 -33.36 -0.02
CA GLU A 554 -18.94 -32.71 0.60
C GLU A 554 -19.23 -31.26 1.04
N LEU A 555 -20.27 -30.61 0.50
CA LEU A 555 -20.70 -29.25 0.86
C LEU A 555 -21.70 -29.21 2.03
N MET A 556 -22.32 -30.35 2.35
CA MET A 556 -23.44 -30.47 3.30
C MET A 556 -22.95 -30.90 4.68
N ASP A 557 -23.39 -30.26 5.76
CA ASP A 557 -23.09 -30.71 7.13
C ASP A 557 -23.95 -31.92 7.55
N GLU A 558 -23.71 -32.44 8.77
CA GLU A 558 -24.40 -33.61 9.32
C GLU A 558 -25.91 -33.38 9.56
N ASP A 559 -26.32 -32.11 9.72
CA ASP A 559 -27.70 -31.69 9.98
C ASP A 559 -28.47 -31.34 8.69
N GLY A 560 -27.83 -31.46 7.52
CA GLY A 560 -28.39 -31.09 6.22
C GLY A 560 -28.30 -29.60 5.91
N GLY A 561 -27.52 -28.83 6.66
CA GLY A 561 -27.13 -27.46 6.37
C GLY A 561 -25.88 -27.36 5.48
N TRP A 562 -25.40 -26.14 5.27
CA TRP A 562 -24.19 -25.87 4.49
C TRP A 562 -22.97 -25.76 5.41
N PHE A 563 -21.96 -26.59 5.15
CA PHE A 563 -20.73 -26.57 5.95
C PHE A 563 -19.85 -25.35 5.64
N PHE A 564 -19.76 -24.97 4.36
CA PHE A 564 -18.89 -23.90 3.90
C PHE A 564 -19.67 -22.62 3.60
N ASN A 565 -19.08 -21.47 3.95
CA ASN A 565 -19.58 -20.16 3.51
C ASN A 565 -19.23 -19.95 2.03
N THR A 566 -20.18 -20.26 1.13
CA THR A 566 -19.99 -20.05 -0.31
C THR A 566 -20.10 -18.59 -0.72
N SER A 567 -20.78 -17.74 0.05
CA SER A 567 -20.93 -16.30 -0.25
C SER A 567 -19.74 -15.46 0.24
N VAL A 568 -18.64 -16.10 0.66
CA VAL A 568 -17.46 -15.42 1.23
C VAL A 568 -16.78 -14.48 0.22
N ALA A 569 -16.83 -14.81 -1.07
CA ALA A 569 -16.19 -14.01 -2.11
C ALA A 569 -16.94 -12.70 -2.31
N GLU A 570 -18.28 -12.71 -2.41
CA GLU A 570 -19.10 -11.50 -2.47
C GLU A 570 -18.96 -10.64 -1.21
N GLN A 571 -18.94 -11.26 -0.01
CA GLN A 571 -18.66 -10.54 1.25
C GLN A 571 -17.27 -9.87 1.25
N THR A 572 -16.29 -10.52 0.64
CA THR A 572 -14.92 -10.00 0.51
C THR A 572 -14.85 -8.88 -0.54
N ASN A 573 -15.65 -8.97 -1.59
CA ASN A 573 -15.79 -7.92 -2.61
C ASN A 573 -16.34 -6.62 -2.02
N VAL A 574 -17.19 -6.67 -0.97
CA VAL A 574 -17.58 -5.46 -0.23
C VAL A 574 -16.37 -4.76 0.37
N TRP A 575 -15.42 -5.52 0.94
CA TRP A 575 -14.18 -4.93 1.45
C TRP A 575 -13.27 -4.42 0.33
N LEU A 576 -13.11 -5.19 -0.74
CA LEU A 576 -12.26 -4.80 -1.87
C LEU A 576 -12.81 -3.55 -2.60
N GLY A 577 -14.13 -3.44 -2.73
CA GLY A 577 -14.81 -2.32 -3.36
C GLY A 577 -14.62 -0.98 -2.65
N GLY A 578 -14.30 -0.97 -1.35
CA GLY A 578 -13.95 0.27 -0.64
C GLY A 578 -12.73 0.99 -1.23
N TYR A 579 -11.87 0.29 -1.99
CA TYR A 579 -10.71 0.86 -2.66
C TYR A 579 -11.00 1.56 -3.99
N HIS A 580 -12.23 1.48 -4.51
CA HIS A 580 -12.58 1.96 -5.85
C HIS A 580 -12.10 3.39 -6.11
N SER A 581 -12.40 4.33 -5.20
CA SER A 581 -12.02 5.74 -5.31
C SER A 581 -10.50 5.97 -5.31
N MET A 582 -9.77 5.21 -4.48
CA MET A 582 -8.32 5.34 -4.33
C MET A 582 -7.56 4.73 -5.51
N CYS A 583 -8.03 3.59 -6.01
CA CYS A 583 -7.44 2.88 -7.14
C CYS A 583 -7.79 3.52 -8.49
N ARG A 584 -8.82 4.37 -8.55
CA ARG A 584 -9.40 4.90 -9.80
C ARG A 584 -8.37 5.51 -10.77
N GLU A 585 -7.36 6.21 -10.24
CA GLU A 585 -6.34 6.90 -11.05
C GLU A 585 -4.94 6.30 -10.87
N MET A 586 -4.83 5.10 -10.31
CA MET A 586 -3.55 4.40 -10.24
C MET A 586 -3.14 3.84 -11.60
N LYS A 587 -1.83 3.85 -11.86
CA LYS A 587 -1.23 3.10 -12.96
C LYS A 587 -1.15 1.61 -12.63
N PRO A 588 -1.08 0.71 -13.62
CA PRO A 588 -1.18 -0.75 -13.42
C PRO A 588 -0.19 -1.32 -12.38
N VAL A 589 1.06 -0.84 -12.38
CA VAL A 589 2.09 -1.32 -11.45
C VAL A 589 1.73 -0.99 -10.00
N LYS A 590 1.38 0.27 -9.73
CA LYS A 590 1.02 0.74 -8.39
C LYS A 590 -0.31 0.17 -7.94
N TYR A 591 -1.28 0.06 -8.85
CA TYR A 591 -2.57 -0.58 -8.59
C TYR A 591 -2.38 -2.02 -8.10
N SER A 592 -1.60 -2.81 -8.84
CA SER A 592 -1.38 -4.21 -8.53
C SER A 592 -0.63 -4.37 -7.20
N PHE A 593 0.43 -3.58 -7.03
CA PHE A 593 1.25 -3.57 -5.81
C PHE A 593 0.42 -3.20 -4.58
N PHE A 594 -0.37 -2.15 -4.68
CA PHE A 594 -1.21 -1.68 -3.58
C PHE A 594 -2.23 -2.75 -3.15
N LEU A 595 -2.99 -3.32 -4.11
CA LEU A 595 -3.99 -4.34 -3.79
C LEU A 595 -3.37 -5.61 -3.21
N ASP A 596 -2.23 -6.07 -3.75
CA ASP A 596 -1.54 -7.26 -3.23
C ASP A 596 -1.05 -7.06 -1.79
N GLU A 597 -0.52 -5.88 -1.47
CA GLU A 597 -0.09 -5.57 -0.11
C GLU A 597 -1.27 -5.37 0.85
N MET A 598 -2.40 -4.80 0.40
CA MET A 598 -3.63 -4.74 1.21
C MET A 598 -4.20 -6.14 1.49
N ILE A 599 -4.21 -7.01 0.49
CA ILE A 599 -4.65 -8.40 0.64
C ILE A 599 -3.76 -9.15 1.63
N ARG A 600 -2.43 -9.02 1.50
CA ARG A 600 -1.48 -9.63 2.44
C ARG A 600 -1.77 -9.20 3.88
N LEU A 601 -1.85 -7.89 4.13
CA LEU A 601 -2.11 -7.35 5.48
C LEU A 601 -3.48 -7.80 6.04
N ARG A 602 -4.51 -7.84 5.19
CA ARG A 602 -5.83 -8.36 5.59
C ARG A 602 -5.75 -9.84 5.95
N ASN A 603 -5.03 -10.63 5.18
CA ASN A 603 -4.86 -12.05 5.43
C ASN A 603 -4.14 -12.30 6.75
N GLU A 604 -3.09 -11.53 7.07
CA GLU A 604 -2.41 -11.63 8.38
C GLU A 604 -3.38 -11.44 9.55
N ILE A 605 -4.26 -10.42 9.49
CA ILE A 605 -5.30 -10.19 10.50
C ILE A 605 -6.30 -11.35 10.53
N THR A 606 -6.71 -11.85 9.36
CA THR A 606 -7.69 -12.92 9.23
C THR A 606 -7.15 -14.23 9.81
N VAL A 607 -5.92 -14.60 9.47
CA VAL A 607 -5.23 -15.80 9.97
C VAL A 607 -5.00 -15.71 11.47
N ALA A 608 -4.54 -14.56 11.98
CA ALA A 608 -4.39 -14.35 13.42
C ALA A 608 -5.73 -14.52 14.16
N LYS A 609 -6.82 -13.98 13.61
CA LYS A 609 -8.16 -14.16 14.16
C LYS A 609 -8.60 -15.64 14.15
N LEU A 610 -8.38 -16.35 13.04
CA LEU A 610 -8.69 -17.79 12.95
C LEU A 610 -7.93 -18.61 14.00
N ALA A 611 -6.67 -18.26 14.28
CA ALA A 611 -5.89 -18.91 15.33
C ALA A 611 -6.46 -18.65 16.73
N VAL A 612 -6.83 -17.39 17.03
CA VAL A 612 -7.46 -17.01 18.30
C VAL A 612 -8.82 -17.70 18.49
N ASP A 613 -9.60 -17.83 17.42
CA ASP A 613 -10.90 -18.49 17.41
C ASP A 613 -10.80 -20.03 17.43
N GLY A 614 -9.59 -20.60 17.44
CA GLY A 614 -9.36 -22.05 17.55
C GLY A 614 -9.62 -22.83 16.26
N HIS A 615 -9.48 -22.22 15.08
CA HIS A 615 -9.71 -22.86 13.77
C HIS A 615 -8.42 -23.42 13.12
N HIS A 616 -7.33 -23.49 13.88
CA HIS A 616 -6.06 -24.14 13.50
C HIS A 616 -5.56 -23.83 12.08
N PRO A 617 -5.29 -22.55 11.75
CA PRO A 617 -4.72 -22.18 10.46
C PRO A 617 -3.32 -22.79 10.29
N ARG A 618 -3.07 -23.36 9.12
CA ARG A 618 -1.83 -24.08 8.78
C ARG A 618 -1.58 -24.08 7.27
N THR A 619 -0.39 -24.49 6.88
CA THR A 619 -0.03 -24.70 5.47
C THR A 619 -0.43 -26.12 5.05
N ARG A 620 -1.22 -26.25 3.99
CA ARG A 620 -1.57 -27.54 3.41
C ARG A 620 -0.33 -28.14 2.74
N ILE A 621 0.02 -29.37 3.14
CA ILE A 621 1.10 -30.14 2.52
C ILE A 621 0.45 -31.35 1.87
N VAL A 622 0.63 -31.53 0.56
CA VAL A 622 0.27 -32.78 -0.11
C VAL A 622 1.42 -33.75 0.14
N SER A 623 1.18 -34.82 0.90
CA SER A 623 2.13 -35.93 0.98
C SER A 623 2.30 -36.48 -0.43
N SER A 624 3.52 -36.43 -0.99
CA SER A 624 3.84 -37.18 -2.20
C SER A 624 3.49 -38.65 -1.93
N ALA A 625 2.55 -39.20 -2.69
CA ALA A 625 2.29 -40.63 -2.66
C ALA A 625 3.61 -41.35 -2.89
N SER A 626 4.04 -42.12 -1.90
CA SER A 626 5.20 -43.03 -1.96
C SER A 626 4.91 -44.22 -2.86
#